data_AF-A0A093XEH8-F1
#
_entry.id   AF-A0A093XEH8-F1
#
_cell.length_a   1.000
_cell.length_b   1.000
_cell.length_c   1.000
_cell.angle_alpha   90.00
_cell.angle_beta   90.00
_cell.angle_gamma   90.00
#
_symmetry.space_group_name_H-M   'P 1'
#
loop_
_entity.id
_entity.type
_entity.pdbx_description
1 polymer ?
#
loop_
_entity_poly.entity_id
_entity_poly.type
_entity_poly.pdbx_seq_one_letter_code
_entity_poly.pdbx_strand_id
1 'polypeptide(L)'
;MGKTAIISVYDKTGLLDLAKGLIKQNVRLLASGGTAKMIRESGFAVEDVSAITHAPEMLAGRVKTLHPAVHAGILARDLASDEKDLADQNINKVDYVICNLYPFKDTVAKINVTVPEAVEEIDIGGVTLIRAAAKNHTRVTILSDPTDYPSFLEELEKGEIKEQSRQMYALKAFGHTADYDAAIS
;
A
#
# COMPACT_ATOMS: atom_id res chain seq x y z
N MET A 1 -0.76 15.59 -14.05
CA MET A 1 0.12 14.50 -13.59
C MET A 1 -0.70 13.22 -13.53
N GLY A 2 -0.11 12.07 -13.88
CA GLY A 2 -0.80 10.78 -13.77
C GLY A 2 -1.03 10.36 -12.32
N LYS A 3 -1.96 9.43 -12.09
CA LYS A 3 -2.23 8.87 -10.75
C LYS A 3 -1.05 8.04 -10.27
N THR A 4 -0.88 7.90 -8.95
CA THR A 4 0.19 7.12 -8.34
C THR A 4 -0.35 6.00 -7.45
N ALA A 5 0.24 4.81 -7.56
CA ALA A 5 -0.03 3.65 -6.72
C ALA A 5 1.21 3.29 -5.88
N ILE A 6 1.02 3.06 -4.58
CA ILE A 6 2.02 2.41 -3.71
C ILE A 6 1.60 0.96 -3.49
N ILE A 7 2.49 0.02 -3.81
CA ILE A 7 2.24 -1.43 -3.72
C ILE A 7 3.26 -2.08 -2.78
N SER A 8 2.76 -2.67 -1.69
CA SER A 8 3.58 -3.39 -0.71
C SER A 8 2.80 -4.59 -0.20
N VAL A 9 2.93 -5.72 -0.89
CA VAL A 9 2.13 -6.92 -0.62
C VAL A 9 3.01 -8.12 -0.24
N TYR A 10 2.60 -8.81 0.81
CA TYR A 10 3.11 -10.12 1.14
C TYR A 10 2.53 -11.19 0.20
N ASP A 11 1.20 -11.34 0.20
CA ASP A 11 0.49 -12.20 -0.74
C ASP A 11 0.44 -11.54 -2.13
N LYS A 12 1.04 -12.21 -3.11
CA LYS A 12 1.23 -11.72 -4.48
C LYS A 12 0.17 -12.29 -5.44
N THR A 13 -0.85 -12.97 -4.92
CA THR A 13 -1.99 -13.44 -5.70
C THR A 13 -2.59 -12.27 -6.51
N GLY A 14 -2.75 -12.45 -7.81
CA GLY A 14 -3.32 -11.43 -8.72
C GLY A 14 -2.45 -10.17 -8.94
N LEU A 15 -1.24 -10.08 -8.38
CA LEU A 15 -0.42 -8.87 -8.42
C LEU A 15 -0.09 -8.41 -9.85
N LEU A 16 0.22 -9.34 -10.75
CA LEU A 16 0.63 -9.00 -12.12
C LEU A 16 -0.55 -8.50 -12.96
N ASP A 17 -1.74 -9.06 -12.78
CA ASP A 17 -2.96 -8.58 -13.44
C ASP A 17 -3.35 -7.19 -12.95
N LEU A 18 -3.23 -6.96 -11.63
CA LEU A 18 -3.41 -5.64 -11.03
C LEU A 18 -2.40 -4.62 -11.59
N ALA A 19 -1.11 -4.96 -11.60
CA ALA A 19 -0.05 -4.07 -12.11
C ALA A 19 -0.29 -3.70 -13.58
N LYS A 20 -0.64 -4.70 -14.41
CA LYS A 20 -1.00 -4.50 -15.81
C LYS A 20 -2.19 -3.56 -15.97
N GLY A 21 -3.25 -3.75 -15.19
CA GLY A 21 -4.45 -2.91 -15.22
C GLY A 21 -4.18 -1.46 -14.82
N LEU A 22 -3.37 -1.25 -13.77
CA LEU A 22 -2.93 0.08 -13.33
C LEU A 22 -2.09 0.77 -14.42
N ILE A 23 -1.12 0.07 -15.02
CA ILE A 23 -0.26 0.61 -16.08
C ILE A 23 -1.07 0.99 -17.34
N LYS A 24 -2.05 0.16 -17.73
CA LYS A 24 -2.96 0.46 -18.85
C LYS A 24 -3.70 1.81 -18.66
N GLN A 25 -3.89 2.22 -17.42
CA GLN A 25 -4.55 3.48 -17.03
C GLN A 25 -3.54 4.60 -16.72
N ASN A 26 -2.28 4.44 -17.14
CA ASN A 26 -1.18 5.38 -16.93
C ASN A 26 -0.92 5.69 -15.45
N VAL A 27 -1.16 4.73 -14.56
CA VAL A 27 -0.83 4.87 -13.14
C VAL A 27 0.65 4.58 -12.93
N ARG A 28 1.35 5.50 -12.27
CA ARG A 28 2.74 5.34 -11.83
C ARG A 28 2.80 4.34 -10.68
N LEU A 29 3.63 3.31 -10.80
CA LEU A 29 3.79 2.28 -9.76
C LEU A 29 5.03 2.54 -8.90
N LEU A 30 4.83 2.64 -7.59
CA LEU A 30 5.86 2.65 -6.57
C LEU A 30 5.74 1.37 -5.74
N ALA A 31 6.81 0.59 -5.61
CA ALA A 31 6.80 -0.63 -4.80
C ALA A 31 8.09 -0.79 -3.99
N SER A 32 8.15 -1.79 -3.12
CA SER A 32 9.38 -2.09 -2.38
C SER A 32 9.68 -3.59 -2.31
N GLY A 33 10.96 -3.92 -2.15
CA GLY A 33 11.43 -5.29 -1.90
C GLY A 33 10.93 -6.30 -2.93
N GLY A 34 10.44 -7.45 -2.44
CA GLY A 34 9.97 -8.55 -3.28
C GLY A 34 8.79 -8.19 -4.20
N THR A 35 7.97 -7.20 -3.84
CA THR A 35 6.88 -6.70 -4.69
C THR A 35 7.44 -5.99 -5.93
N ALA A 36 8.36 -5.04 -5.73
CA ALA A 36 9.01 -4.32 -6.83
C ALA A 36 9.76 -5.29 -7.76
N LYS A 37 10.50 -6.24 -7.18
CA LYS A 37 11.22 -7.28 -7.93
C LYS A 37 10.29 -8.08 -8.84
N MET A 38 9.20 -8.63 -8.31
CA MET A 38 8.27 -9.46 -9.10
C MET A 38 7.63 -8.69 -10.26
N ILE A 39 7.19 -7.45 -10.04
CA ILE A 39 6.60 -6.61 -11.09
C ILE A 39 7.63 -6.33 -12.19
N ARG A 40 8.86 -5.96 -11.79
CA ARG A 40 9.96 -5.63 -12.72
C ARG A 40 10.41 -6.83 -13.55
N GLU A 41 10.56 -7.99 -12.92
CA GLU A 41 10.92 -9.25 -13.60
C GLU A 41 9.85 -9.72 -14.60
N SER A 42 8.61 -9.29 -14.42
CA SER A 42 7.50 -9.53 -15.35
C SER A 42 7.45 -8.54 -16.52
N GLY A 43 8.44 -7.65 -16.63
CA GLY A 43 8.56 -6.67 -17.71
C GLY A 43 7.74 -5.38 -17.52
N PHE A 44 7.15 -5.18 -16.35
CA PHE A 44 6.36 -3.98 -16.05
C PHE A 44 7.22 -2.87 -15.44
N ALA A 45 6.92 -1.63 -15.81
CA ALA A 45 7.57 -0.46 -15.22
C ALA A 45 7.13 -0.27 -13.76
N VAL A 46 8.09 -0.21 -12.86
CA VAL A 46 7.89 0.03 -11.43
C VAL A 46 9.13 0.69 -10.84
N GLU A 47 8.90 1.74 -10.07
CA GLU A 47 9.95 2.44 -9.33
C GLU A 47 9.95 1.95 -7.87
N ASP A 48 11.10 2.02 -7.23
CA ASP A 48 11.18 1.74 -5.81
C ASP A 48 10.62 2.93 -4.99
N VAL A 49 10.04 2.68 -3.82
CA VAL A 49 9.53 3.75 -2.93
C VAL A 49 10.62 4.78 -2.58
N SER A 50 11.90 4.37 -2.59
CA SER A 50 13.05 5.27 -2.42
C SER A 50 13.14 6.37 -3.49
N ALA A 51 12.48 6.22 -4.64
CA ALA A 51 12.40 7.24 -5.68
C ALA A 51 11.66 8.51 -5.23
N ILE A 52 10.76 8.40 -4.23
CA ILE A 52 10.04 9.55 -3.65
C ILE A 52 10.52 9.93 -2.25
N THR A 53 11.12 8.99 -1.50
CA THR A 53 11.61 9.30 -0.15
C THR A 53 13.05 9.83 -0.16
N HIS A 54 13.84 9.46 -1.18
CA HIS A 54 15.28 9.66 -1.24
C HIS A 54 16.05 9.12 -0.02
N ALA A 55 15.39 8.31 0.80
CA ALA A 55 15.98 7.70 1.99
C ALA A 55 16.72 6.41 1.60
N PRO A 56 17.91 6.15 2.17
CA PRO A 56 18.58 4.88 1.98
C PRO A 56 17.79 3.75 2.64
N GLU A 57 18.04 2.52 2.21
CA GLU A 57 17.55 1.36 2.95
C GLU A 57 18.24 1.27 4.31
N MET A 58 17.45 1.15 5.37
CA MET A 58 17.93 1.12 6.75
C MET A 58 17.26 -0.02 7.52
N LEU A 59 17.97 -0.56 8.51
CA LEU A 59 17.45 -1.55 9.45
C LEU A 59 16.81 -2.77 8.75
N ALA A 60 17.49 -3.31 7.72
CA ALA A 60 17.00 -4.42 6.90
C ALA A 60 15.58 -4.19 6.30
N GLY A 61 15.28 -2.94 5.94
CA GLY A 61 14.02 -2.57 5.30
C GLY A 61 12.86 -2.29 6.25
N ARG A 62 13.08 -2.30 7.57
CA ARG A 62 12.04 -2.05 8.60
C ARG A 62 11.36 -0.69 8.52
N VAL A 63 12.05 0.33 7.99
CA VAL A 63 11.60 1.72 7.99
C VAL A 63 11.45 2.33 6.59
N LYS A 64 11.34 1.47 5.56
CA LYS A 64 11.34 1.88 4.14
C LYS A 64 10.19 2.80 3.72
N THR A 65 9.02 2.66 4.34
CA THR A 65 7.80 3.43 3.98
C THR A 65 7.39 4.45 5.03
N LEU A 66 8.04 4.46 6.20
CA LEU A 66 7.75 5.35 7.32
C LEU A 66 8.37 6.74 7.09
N HIS A 67 7.91 7.43 6.04
CA HIS A 67 8.47 8.69 5.59
C HIS A 67 7.37 9.72 5.26
N PRO A 68 7.56 11.02 5.53
CA PRO A 68 6.60 12.06 5.18
C PRO A 68 6.22 12.08 3.69
N ALA A 69 7.17 11.88 2.78
CA ALA A 69 6.88 11.81 1.34
C ALA A 69 5.87 10.72 0.95
N VAL A 70 5.79 9.63 1.73
CA VAL A 70 4.79 8.58 1.54
C VAL A 70 3.47 8.98 2.20
N HIS A 71 3.51 9.29 3.50
CA HIS A 71 2.29 9.48 4.28
C HIS A 71 1.59 10.81 4.02
N ALA A 72 2.31 11.89 3.70
CA ALA A 72 1.68 13.14 3.26
C ALA A 72 0.99 12.95 1.91
N GLY A 73 1.59 12.21 0.97
CA GLY A 73 0.96 11.87 -0.30
C GLY A 73 -0.34 11.07 -0.13
N ILE A 74 -0.40 10.20 0.88
CA ILE A 74 -1.60 9.42 1.23
C ILE A 74 -2.63 10.28 2.01
N LEU A 75 -2.20 11.07 2.98
CA LEU A 75 -3.09 11.72 3.96
C LEU A 75 -3.54 13.14 3.58
N ALA A 76 -2.87 13.79 2.63
CA ALA A 76 -3.29 15.10 2.17
C ALA A 76 -4.73 15.07 1.66
N ARG A 77 -5.50 16.07 2.07
CA ARG A 77 -6.88 16.30 1.66
C ARG A 77 -6.90 17.24 0.45
N ASP A 78 -8.04 17.34 -0.21
CA ASP A 78 -8.28 18.32 -1.27
C ASP A 78 -8.59 19.70 -0.65
N LEU A 79 -7.62 20.23 0.11
CA LEU A 79 -7.68 21.54 0.77
C LEU A 79 -6.49 22.40 0.34
N ALA A 80 -6.72 23.69 0.12
CA ALA A 80 -5.67 24.60 -0.35
C ALA A 80 -4.44 24.66 0.57
N SER A 81 -4.62 24.46 1.88
CA SER A 81 -3.52 24.35 2.85
C SER A 81 -2.67 23.10 2.60
N ASP A 82 -3.31 21.94 2.42
CA ASP A 82 -2.62 20.67 2.22
C ASP A 82 -1.93 20.66 0.84
N GLU A 83 -2.54 21.22 -0.21
CA GLU A 83 -1.89 21.40 -1.52
C GLU A 83 -0.63 22.25 -1.42
N LYS A 84 -0.69 23.33 -0.63
CA LYS A 84 0.45 24.21 -0.40
C LYS A 84 1.59 23.46 0.30
N ASP A 85 1.27 22.73 1.37
CA ASP A 85 2.26 21.93 2.10
C ASP A 85 2.92 20.88 1.19
N LEU A 86 2.13 20.18 0.36
CA LEU A 86 2.64 19.22 -0.62
C LEU A 86 3.56 19.89 -1.64
N ALA A 87 3.16 21.03 -2.21
CA ALA A 87 3.93 21.76 -3.20
C ALA A 87 5.26 22.28 -2.62
N ASP A 88 5.22 22.88 -1.43
CA ASP A 88 6.41 23.41 -0.74
C ASP A 88 7.44 22.29 -0.42
N GLN A 89 6.98 21.04 -0.28
CA GLN A 89 7.82 19.87 -0.02
C GLN A 89 8.10 19.01 -1.27
N ASN A 90 7.59 19.39 -2.45
CA ASN A 90 7.67 18.59 -3.69
C ASN A 90 7.08 17.17 -3.56
N ILE A 91 6.03 17.00 -2.77
CA ILE A 91 5.38 15.71 -2.54
C ILE A 91 4.17 15.58 -3.47
N ASN A 92 4.10 14.45 -4.18
CA ASN A 92 2.95 14.11 -5.01
C ASN A 92 1.91 13.32 -4.21
N LYS A 93 0.63 13.50 -4.56
CA LYS A 93 -0.44 12.67 -4.01
C LYS A 93 -0.32 11.21 -4.45
N VAL A 94 -0.81 10.34 -3.57
CA VAL A 94 -0.98 8.90 -3.80
C VAL A 94 -2.48 8.63 -3.92
N ASP A 95 -2.89 7.98 -5.00
CA ASP A 95 -4.30 7.69 -5.30
C ASP A 95 -4.69 6.28 -4.86
N TYR A 96 -3.75 5.35 -5.00
CA TYR A 96 -3.96 3.93 -4.75
C TYR A 96 -2.92 3.41 -3.76
N VAL A 97 -3.36 2.69 -2.74
CA VAL A 97 -2.49 1.94 -1.84
C VAL A 97 -2.92 0.48 -1.91
N ILE A 98 -2.00 -0.41 -2.27
CA ILE A 98 -2.25 -1.85 -2.32
C ILE A 98 -1.29 -2.49 -1.33
N CYS A 99 -1.83 -2.98 -0.23
CA CYS A 99 -1.02 -3.47 0.87
C CYS A 99 -1.75 -4.54 1.66
N ASN A 100 -1.15 -5.72 1.75
CA ASN A 100 -1.57 -6.81 2.62
C ASN A 100 -0.40 -7.24 3.50
N LEU A 101 -0.72 -7.72 4.69
CA LEU A 101 0.25 -8.00 5.75
C LEU A 101 0.71 -9.45 5.69
N TYR A 102 1.85 -9.72 6.33
CA TYR A 102 2.24 -11.09 6.65
C TYR A 102 1.15 -11.75 7.52
N PRO A 103 0.77 -13.01 7.29
CA PRO A 103 -0.20 -13.67 8.13
C PRO A 103 0.44 -14.02 9.49
N PHE A 104 0.40 -13.08 10.43
CA PHE A 104 1.02 -13.26 11.75
C PHE A 104 0.48 -14.51 12.48
N LYS A 105 -0.82 -14.79 12.34
CA LYS A 105 -1.44 -16.03 12.86
C LYS A 105 -0.73 -17.30 12.35
N ASP A 106 -0.38 -17.34 11.08
CA ASP A 106 0.32 -18.49 10.49
C ASP A 106 1.76 -18.58 11.00
N THR A 107 2.37 -17.45 11.32
CA THR A 107 3.72 -17.36 11.89
C THR A 107 3.79 -18.02 13.25
N VAL A 108 2.91 -17.61 14.15
CA VAL A 108 2.88 -18.11 15.53
C VAL A 108 2.35 -19.55 15.60
N ALA A 109 1.68 -20.02 14.54
CA ALA A 109 1.27 -21.41 14.39
C ALA A 109 2.40 -22.36 13.94
N LYS A 110 3.55 -21.83 13.47
CA LYS A 110 4.68 -22.68 13.06
C LYS A 110 5.25 -23.44 14.26
N ILE A 111 5.55 -24.72 14.04
CA ILE A 111 6.20 -25.57 15.04
C ILE A 111 7.55 -24.95 15.41
N ASN A 112 7.81 -24.81 16.72
CA ASN A 112 9.04 -24.26 17.30
C ASN A 112 9.34 -22.79 17.00
N VAL A 113 8.35 -21.99 16.58
CA VAL A 113 8.55 -20.54 16.47
C VAL A 113 8.93 -19.95 17.84
N THR A 114 10.01 -19.19 17.87
CA THR A 114 10.46 -18.48 19.07
C THR A 114 9.85 -17.09 19.15
N VAL A 115 9.78 -16.52 20.35
CA VAL A 115 9.30 -15.14 20.53
C VAL A 115 10.11 -14.13 19.68
N PRO A 116 11.46 -14.18 19.63
CA PRO A 116 12.23 -13.30 18.76
C PRO A 116 11.85 -13.44 17.28
N GLU A 117 11.70 -14.66 16.76
CA GLU A 117 11.29 -14.89 15.38
C GLU A 117 9.89 -14.33 15.09
N ALA A 118 8.94 -14.51 16.02
CA ALA A 118 7.61 -13.92 15.88
C ALA A 118 7.68 -12.37 15.88
N VAL A 119 8.47 -11.76 16.77
CA VAL A 119 8.62 -10.30 16.85
C VAL A 119 9.21 -9.70 15.57
N GLU A 120 10.11 -10.39 14.89
CA GLU A 120 10.67 -9.94 13.60
C GLU A 120 9.61 -9.84 12.48
N GLU A 121 8.53 -10.61 12.57
CA GLU A 121 7.45 -10.66 11.57
C GLU A 121 6.30 -9.69 11.86
N ILE A 122 6.43 -8.85 12.91
CA ILE A 122 5.47 -7.78 13.20
C ILE A 122 5.68 -6.63 12.21
N ASP A 123 4.67 -6.37 11.38
CA ASP A 123 4.71 -5.37 10.32
C ASP A 123 4.25 -3.99 10.82
N ILE A 124 5.18 -3.06 10.92
CA ILE A 124 4.90 -1.66 11.28
C ILE A 124 4.51 -0.84 10.05
N GLY A 125 5.24 -1.01 8.95
CA GLY A 125 5.11 -0.19 7.75
C GLY A 125 3.81 -0.47 7.01
N GLY A 126 3.46 -1.74 6.81
CA GLY A 126 2.24 -2.19 6.17
C GLY A 126 1.00 -1.72 6.93
N VAL A 127 0.95 -1.91 8.26
CA VAL A 127 -0.17 -1.46 9.09
C VAL A 127 -0.34 0.07 8.98
N THR A 128 0.76 0.82 9.00
CA THR A 128 0.70 2.29 8.87
C THR A 128 0.19 2.72 7.49
N LEU A 129 0.62 2.06 6.40
CA LEU A 129 0.12 2.32 5.04
C LEU A 129 -1.39 2.07 4.94
N ILE A 130 -1.85 0.91 5.42
CA ILE A 130 -3.25 0.49 5.37
C ILE A 130 -4.13 1.49 6.13
N ARG A 131 -3.76 1.82 7.38
CA ARG A 131 -4.55 2.74 8.22
C ARG A 131 -4.56 4.16 7.66
N ALA A 132 -3.44 4.64 7.12
CA ALA A 132 -3.38 5.98 6.51
C ALA A 132 -4.29 6.09 5.29
N ALA A 133 -4.25 5.10 4.40
CA ALA A 133 -5.09 5.07 3.20
C ALA A 133 -6.57 4.90 3.53
N ALA A 134 -6.91 3.99 4.45
CA ALA A 134 -8.28 3.79 4.91
C ALA A 134 -8.86 5.03 5.61
N LYS A 135 -8.04 5.76 6.39
CA LYS A 135 -8.45 7.03 6.99
C LYS A 135 -8.84 8.07 5.94
N ASN A 136 -8.10 8.14 4.83
CA ASN A 136 -8.31 9.14 3.77
C ASN A 136 -9.11 8.59 2.57
N HIS A 137 -10.03 7.66 2.81
CA HIS A 137 -10.81 6.96 1.78
C HIS A 137 -11.73 7.87 0.96
N THR A 138 -11.96 9.11 1.39
CA THR A 138 -12.65 10.12 0.58
C THR A 138 -11.91 10.35 -0.75
N ARG A 139 -10.58 10.26 -0.73
CA ARG A 139 -9.69 10.44 -1.90
C ARG A 139 -8.92 9.18 -2.30
N VAL A 140 -8.38 8.44 -1.34
CA VAL A 140 -7.47 7.31 -1.59
C VAL A 140 -8.25 5.99 -1.66
N THR A 141 -7.92 5.14 -2.63
CA THR A 141 -8.43 3.77 -2.65
C THR A 141 -7.37 2.84 -2.03
N ILE A 142 -7.72 2.19 -0.93
CA ILE A 142 -6.93 1.12 -0.30
C ILE A 142 -7.42 -0.23 -0.83
N LEU A 143 -6.52 -1.18 -1.14
CA LEU A 143 -6.84 -2.58 -1.38
C LEU A 143 -5.95 -3.43 -0.47
N SER A 144 -6.58 -4.12 0.49
CA SER A 144 -5.87 -4.99 1.44
C SER A 144 -6.10 -6.49 1.20
N ASP A 145 -6.93 -6.84 0.23
CA ASP A 145 -7.34 -8.20 -0.08
C ASP A 145 -7.26 -8.42 -1.60
N PRO A 146 -6.49 -9.41 -2.08
CA PRO A 146 -6.39 -9.73 -3.51
C PRO A 146 -7.73 -10.05 -4.18
N THR A 147 -8.74 -10.50 -3.43
CA THR A 147 -10.07 -10.81 -3.96
C THR A 147 -10.81 -9.57 -4.48
N ASP A 148 -10.40 -8.38 -4.05
CA ASP A 148 -11.00 -7.10 -4.49
C ASP A 148 -10.42 -6.60 -5.83
N TYR A 149 -9.25 -7.10 -6.26
CA TYR A 149 -8.57 -6.59 -7.45
C TYR A 149 -9.43 -6.63 -8.72
N PRO A 150 -10.19 -7.71 -9.03
CA PRO A 150 -11.02 -7.73 -10.24
C PRO A 150 -12.06 -6.60 -10.25
N SER A 151 -12.80 -6.44 -9.14
CA SER A 151 -13.82 -5.39 -9.01
C SER A 151 -13.23 -3.98 -9.12
N PHE A 152 -12.06 -3.77 -8.51
CA PHE A 152 -11.34 -2.51 -8.58
C PHE A 152 -10.91 -2.19 -10.02
N LEU A 153 -10.37 -3.18 -10.75
CA LEU A 153 -9.95 -3.02 -12.13
C LEU A 153 -11.13 -2.68 -13.05
N GLU A 154 -12.30 -3.29 -12.84
CA GLU A 154 -13.51 -2.96 -13.59
C GLU A 154 -13.95 -1.49 -13.40
N GLU A 155 -13.87 -0.97 -12.18
CA GLU A 155 -14.16 0.44 -11.90
C GLU A 155 -13.07 1.36 -12.47
N LEU A 156 -11.80 0.97 -12.31
CA LEU A 156 -10.66 1.71 -12.83
C LEU A 156 -10.75 1.87 -14.35
N GLU A 157 -11.13 0.81 -15.08
CA GLU A 157 -11.32 0.86 -16.54
C GLU A 157 -12.48 1.77 -16.97
N LYS A 158 -13.47 2.00 -16.10
CA LYS A 158 -14.56 2.97 -16.33
C LYS A 158 -14.14 4.41 -16.00
N GLY A 159 -12.95 4.61 -15.46
CA GLY A 159 -12.32 5.92 -15.22
C GLY A 159 -12.46 6.44 -13.78
N GLU A 160 -13.31 5.83 -12.95
CA GLU A 160 -13.59 6.30 -11.60
C GLU A 160 -13.83 5.12 -10.65
N ILE A 161 -13.19 5.17 -9.47
CA ILE A 161 -13.52 4.29 -8.35
C ILE A 161 -14.66 4.92 -7.59
N LYS A 162 -15.74 4.17 -7.33
CA LYS A 162 -16.91 4.72 -6.65
C LYS A 162 -16.59 5.03 -5.19
N GLU A 163 -17.24 6.04 -4.64
CA GLU A 163 -17.15 6.37 -3.21
C GLU A 163 -17.54 5.16 -2.33
N GLN A 164 -18.63 4.47 -2.67
CA GLN A 164 -19.08 3.27 -1.96
C GLN A 164 -18.00 2.17 -1.96
N SER A 165 -17.29 1.98 -3.07
CA SER A 165 -16.20 1.02 -3.18
C SER A 165 -15.04 1.44 -2.27
N ARG A 166 -14.63 2.72 -2.28
CA ARG A 166 -13.59 3.22 -1.35
C ARG A 166 -13.98 3.05 0.12
N GLN A 167 -15.23 3.32 0.50
CA GLN A 167 -15.73 3.11 1.86
C GLN A 167 -15.69 1.63 2.25
N MET A 168 -16.11 0.73 1.36
CA MET A 168 -16.07 -0.72 1.59
C MET A 168 -14.63 -1.21 1.76
N TYR A 169 -13.71 -0.78 0.90
CA TYR A 169 -12.31 -1.19 1.03
C TYR A 169 -11.65 -0.61 2.29
N ALA A 170 -12.02 0.61 2.71
CA ALA A 170 -11.55 1.18 3.97
C ALA A 170 -12.06 0.41 5.19
N LEU A 171 -13.33 -0.04 5.16
CA LEU A 171 -13.89 -0.92 6.19
C LEU A 171 -13.09 -2.23 6.28
N LYS A 172 -12.87 -2.90 5.14
CA LYS A 172 -12.05 -4.11 5.07
C LYS A 172 -10.63 -3.89 5.60
N ALA A 173 -10.00 -2.78 5.22
CA ALA A 173 -8.66 -2.40 5.64
C ALA A 173 -8.54 -2.21 7.16
N PHE A 174 -9.49 -1.49 7.79
CA PHE A 174 -9.50 -1.35 9.24
C PHE A 174 -9.77 -2.68 9.95
N GLY A 175 -10.70 -3.49 9.42
CA GLY A 175 -10.95 -4.85 9.91
C GLY A 175 -9.69 -5.71 9.86
N HIS A 176 -8.97 -5.70 8.74
CA HIS A 176 -7.72 -6.43 8.56
C HIS A 176 -6.66 -6.03 9.60
N THR A 177 -6.49 -4.73 9.86
CA THR A 177 -5.54 -4.28 10.89
C THR A 177 -6.00 -4.59 12.31
N ALA A 178 -7.31 -4.59 12.58
CA ALA A 178 -7.84 -5.00 13.88
C ALA A 178 -7.61 -6.50 14.15
N ASP A 179 -7.86 -7.35 13.14
CA ASP A 179 -7.60 -8.80 13.22
C ASP A 179 -6.10 -9.11 13.37
N TYR A 180 -5.25 -8.29 12.73
CA TYR A 180 -3.80 -8.40 12.82
C TYR A 180 -3.31 -8.07 14.23
N ASP A 181 -3.70 -6.92 14.79
CA ASP A 181 -3.31 -6.52 16.15
C ASP A 181 -3.87 -7.49 17.20
N ALA A 182 -5.10 -7.99 17.01
CA ALA A 182 -5.70 -9.00 17.88
C ALA A 182 -4.98 -10.36 17.84
N ALA A 183 -4.27 -10.67 16.75
CA ALA A 183 -3.43 -11.86 16.68
C ALA A 183 -2.09 -11.71 17.42
N ILE A 184 -1.65 -10.46 17.64
CA ILE A 184 -0.39 -10.13 18.32
C ILE A 184 -0.58 -10.06 19.84
N SER A 185 -1.69 -9.47 20.31
CA SER A 185 -1.97 -9.18 21.73
C SER A 185 -2.46 -10.38 22.53
#